data_AF-W7YPE5-F1
#
_entry.id   AF-W7YPE5-F1
#
_cell.length_a   1.000
_cell.length_b   1.000
_cell.length_c   1.000
_cell.angle_alpha   90.00
_cell.angle_beta   90.00
_cell.angle_gamma   90.00
#
_symmetry.space_group_name_H-M   'P 1'
#
loop_
_entity.id
_entity.type
_entity.pdbx_description
1 polymer ?
#
loop_
_entity_poly.entity_id
_entity_poly.type
_entity_poly.pdbx_seq_one_letter_code
_entity_poly.pdbx_strand_id
1 'polypeptide(L)' 'MYGVGGLSELCYQQIVSDLSVDNILLKDFTIQLGLTKEPYGFDAILGVDFLYTYGLKIDFKNLVVS' A
#
# COMPACT_ATOMS: atom_id res chain seq x y z
N MET A 1 1.73 -8.49 10.37
CA MET A 1 0.84 -7.39 10.80
C MET A 1 -0.59 -7.94 10.70
N TYR A 2 -1.47 -7.63 11.66
CA TYR A 2 -2.85 -8.14 11.62
C TYR A 2 -3.71 -7.25 10.71
N GLY A 3 -4.41 -7.83 9.74
CA GLY A 3 -5.36 -7.12 8.88
C GLY A 3 -6.64 -6.72 9.61
N VAL A 4 -7.56 -6.04 8.91
CA VAL A 4 -8.91 -5.75 9.40
C VAL A 4 -9.66 -7.08 9.55
N GLY A 5 -9.70 -7.63 10.77
CA GLY A 5 -10.18 -8.99 11.04
C GLY A 5 -9.33 -9.78 12.04
N GLY A 6 -8.15 -9.25 12.43
CA GLY A 6 -7.29 -9.88 13.43
C GLY A 6 -6.41 -10.99 12.85
N LEU A 7 -6.41 -12.17 13.47
CA LEU A 7 -5.53 -13.34 13.20
C LEU A 7 -5.73 -14.01 11.82
N SER A 8 -6.66 -13.54 10.99
CA SER A 8 -7.30 -14.38 9.98
C SER A 8 -6.64 -14.40 8.59
N GLU A 9 -5.82 -13.41 8.23
CA GLU A 9 -5.40 -13.23 6.84
C GLU A 9 -3.87 -13.25 6.69
N LEU A 10 -3.37 -14.12 5.82
CA LEU A 10 -1.98 -14.14 5.44
C LEU A 10 -1.63 -12.84 4.71
N CYS A 11 -0.65 -12.12 5.26
CA CYS A 11 -0.09 -10.94 4.67
C CYS A 11 1.39 -11.19 4.38
N TYR A 12 1.79 -11.06 3.13
CA TYR A 12 3.19 -11.08 2.74
C TYR A 12 3.76 -9.68 2.82
N GLN A 13 4.92 -9.53 3.46
CA GLN A 13 5.64 -8.26 3.52
C GLN A 13 6.98 -8.43 2.81
N GLN A 14 7.28 -7.51 1.90
CA GLN A 14 8.56 -7.48 1.21
C GLN A 14 9.01 -6.05 0.94
N ILE A 15 10.33 -5.86 0.92
CA ILE A 15 10.94 -4.62 0.44
C ILE A 15 11.13 -4.75 -1.05
N VAL A 16 10.63 -3.78 -1.82
CA VAL A 16 10.87 -3.67 -3.26
C VAL A 16 11.84 -2.53 -3.52
N SER A 17 12.78 -2.71 -4.46
CA SER A 17 13.78 -1.70 -4.77
C SER A 17 13.16 -0.43 -5.35
N ASP A 18 12.12 -0.61 -6.17
CA ASP A 18 11.47 0.44 -6.93
C ASP A 18 9.96 0.16 -7.00
N LEU A 19 9.16 1.14 -6.58
CA LEU A 19 7.72 1.17 -6.82
C LEU A 19 7.35 2.53 -7.42
N SER A 20 6.82 2.52 -8.65
CA SER A 20 6.34 3.74 -9.30
C SER A 20 4.82 3.86 -9.19
N VAL A 21 4.35 4.99 -8.68
CA VAL A 21 2.94 5.38 -8.69
C VAL A 21 2.85 6.70 -9.44
N ASP A 22 2.29 6.66 -10.65
CA ASP A 22 2.32 7.77 -11.60
C ASP A 22 3.74 8.33 -11.78
N ASN A 23 3.97 9.58 -11.38
CA ASN A 23 5.26 10.28 -11.50
C ASN A 23 6.12 10.18 -10.22
N ILE A 24 5.70 9.40 -9.22
CA ILE A 24 6.38 9.25 -7.94
C ILE A 24 7.16 7.93 -7.96
N LEU A 25 8.47 8.00 -7.67
CA LEU A 25 9.32 6.83 -7.52
C LEU A 25 9.65 6.58 -6.05
N LEU A 26 9.26 5.42 -5.56
CA LEU A 26 9.53 4.94 -4.20
C LEU A 26 10.73 4.01 -4.24
N LYS A 27 11.75 4.30 -3.45
CA LYS A 27 12.97 3.50 -3.33
C LYS A 27 12.94 2.69 -2.03
N ASP A 28 13.35 1.43 -2.10
CA ASP A 28 13.43 0.51 -0.96
C ASP A 28 12.14 0.50 -0.12
N PHE A 29 11.00 0.45 -0.81
CA PHE A 29 9.69 0.61 -0.20
C PHE A 29 9.15 -0.72 0.33
N THR A 30 8.55 -0.71 1.53
CA THR A 30 7.93 -1.90 2.11
C THR A 30 6.51 -2.03 1.59
N ILE A 31 6.23 -3.08 0.82
CA ILE A 31 4.86 -3.41 0.41
C ILE A 31 4.29 -4.52 1.31
N GLN A 32 2.98 -4.47 1.51
CA GLN A 32 2.19 -5.49 2.18
C GLN A 32 1.11 -5.99 1.22
N LEU A 33 1.12 -7.30 0.95
CA LEU A 33 0.17 -7.97 0.07
C LEU A 33 -0.74 -8.84 0.92
N GLY A 34 -1.95 -8.35 1.18
CA GLY A 34 -3.00 -9.11 1.83
C GLY A 34 -3.71 -10.01 0.82
N LEU A 35 -4.00 -11.26 1.20
CA LEU A 35 -4.84 -12.14 0.39
C LEU A 35 -6.31 -11.69 0.53
N THR A 36 -6.73 -10.73 -0.28
CA THR A 36 -8.06 -10.09 -0.18
C THR A 36 -9.12 -10.73 -1.09
N LYS A 37 -8.72 -11.55 -2.07
CA LYS A 37 -9.64 -12.23 -3.00
C LYS A 37 -9.23 -13.69 -3.19
N GLU A 38 -10.04 -14.61 -2.68
CA GLU A 38 -9.86 -16.03 -2.97
C GLU A 38 -10.22 -16.34 -4.44
N PRO A 39 -9.46 -17.21 -5.15
CA PRO A 39 -8.33 -17.98 -4.66
C PRO A 39 -6.93 -17.37 -4.93
N TYR A 40 -6.80 -16.30 -5.73
CA TYR A 40 -5.49 -15.80 -6.20
C TYR A 40 -5.37 -14.28 -6.37
N GLY A 41 -6.32 -13.50 -5.85
CA GLY A 41 -6.26 -12.04 -5.96
C GLY A 41 -5.66 -11.41 -4.70
N PHE A 42 -4.72 -10.50 -4.93
CA PHE A 42 -4.15 -9.63 -3.90
C PHE A 42 -4.55 -8.20 -4.24
N ASP A 43 -5.21 -7.50 -3.31
CA ASP A 43 -5.29 -6.05 -3.38
C ASP A 43 -4.07 -5.48 -2.65
N ALA A 44 -3.32 -4.62 -3.34
CA ALA A 44 -2.24 -3.87 -2.73
C ALA A 44 -2.82 -2.61 -2.11
N ILE A 45 -2.56 -2.39 -0.82
CA ILE A 45 -2.97 -1.18 -0.11
C ILE A 45 -1.71 -0.36 0.18
N LEU A 46 -1.72 0.91 -0.23
CA LEU A 46 -0.71 1.87 0.20
C LEU A 46 -1.16 2.51 1.51
N GLY A 47 -0.34 2.37 2.54
CA GLY A 47 -0.61 2.93 3.86
C GLY A 47 -0.41 4.45 3.92
N VAL A 48 -0.75 5.03 5.07
CA VAL A 48 -0.51 6.45 5.35
C VAL A 48 0.98 6.77 5.51
N ASP A 49 1.79 5.76 5.80
CA ASP A 49 3.25 5.85 5.83
C ASP A 49 3.84 6.28 4.48
N PHE A 50 3.28 5.80 3.37
CA PHE A 50 3.58 6.28 2.01
C PHE A 50 3.29 7.78 1.87
N LEU A 51 2.10 8.22 2.28
CA LEU A 51 1.70 9.62 2.17
C LEU A 51 2.63 10.52 2.98
N TYR A 52 2.93 10.12 4.23
CA TYR A 52 3.77 10.87 5.13
C TYR A 52 5.22 10.96 4.62
N THR A 53 5.79 9.86 4.14
CA THR A 53 7.19 9.79 3.70
C THR A 53 7.48 10.72 2.53
N TYR A 54 6.49 10.92 1.66
CA TYR A 54 6.63 11.71 0.43
C TYR A 54 5.90 13.06 0.49
N GLY A 55 5.33 13.42 1.65
CA GLY A 55 4.63 14.69 1.84
C GLY A 55 3.33 14.83 1.02
N LEU A 56 2.74 13.69 0.63
CA LEU A 56 1.54 13.64 -0.21
C LEU A 56 0.29 13.94 0.62
N LYS A 57 -0.68 14.59 -0.03
CA LYS A 57 -1.96 14.98 0.55
C LYS A 57 -3.10 14.37 -0.24
N ILE A 58 -4.11 13.86 0.47
CA ILE A 58 -5.37 13.46 -0.13
C ILE A 58 -6.28 14.68 -0.19
N ASP A 59 -6.62 15.13 -1.39
CA ASP A 59 -7.71 16.08 -1.62
C ASP A 59 -9.03 15.31 -1.73
N PHE A 60 -9.80 15.30 -0.64
CA PHE A 60 -11.11 14.63 -0.61
C PHE A 60 -12.18 15.31 -1.46
N LYS A 61 -12.01 16.57 -1.85
CA LYS A 61 -12.98 17.29 -2.69
C LYS A 61 -12.82 16.88 -4.15
N ASN A 62 -11.58 16.83 -4.63
CA ASN A 62 -11.28 16.49 -6.01
C ASN A 62 -10.94 15.00 -6.20
N LEU A 63 -10.84 14.24 -5.10
CA LEU A 63 -10.47 12.82 -5.07
C LEU A 63 -9.11 12.53 -5.72
N VAL A 64 -8.12 13.35 -5.41
CA VAL A 64 -6.74 13.24 -5.94
C VAL A 64 -5.70 13.15 -4.82
N VAL A 65 -4.55 12.54 -5.12
CA VAL A 65 -3.36 12.53 -4.26
C VAL A 65 -2.31 13.43 -4.90
N SER A 66 -1.76 14.38 -4.14
CA SER A 66 -0.81 15.40 -4.63
C SER A 66 0.28 15.72 -3.62
#